data_AF-A0A926IAT8-F1
#
_entry.id   AF-A0A926IAT8-F1
#
_cell.length_a   1.000
_cell.length_b   1.000
_cell.length_c   1.000
_cell.angle_alpha   90.00
_cell.angle_beta   90.00
_cell.angle_gamma   90.00
#
_symmetry.space_group_name_H-M   'P 1'
#
loop_
_entity.id
_entity.type
_entity.pdbx_description
1 polymer ?
#
loop_
_entity_poly.entity_id
_entity_poly.type
_entity_poly.pdbx_seq_one_letter_code
_entity_poly.pdbx_strand_id
1 'polypeptide(L)'
;MMKCKVLSSVTTRKDGVRKNYEKGSIIYLEDKEVSRLVKESVVEVIDVIENNNAALQIDYLDEKELKKLNKDELVEYGGKIGIELTKEMKNQELMNAILDYIGEKESLGE
;
A
#
# COMPACT_ATOMS: atom_id res chain seq x y z
N MET A 1 -8.79 2.03 4.14
CA MET A 1 -9.96 2.86 4.55
C MET A 1 -11.12 2.44 3.65
N MET A 2 -12.36 2.39 4.12
CA MET A 2 -13.48 1.95 3.29
C MET A 2 -14.42 3.11 3.00
N LYS A 3 -14.90 3.17 1.76
CA LYS A 3 -15.94 4.09 1.34
C LYS A 3 -17.29 3.42 1.57
N CYS A 4 -18.10 4.02 2.42
CA CYS A 4 -19.38 3.48 2.83
C CYS A 4 -20.52 4.44 2.50
N LYS A 5 -21.69 3.90 2.17
CA LYS A 5 -22.96 4.64 2.14
C LYS A 5 -23.73 4.39 3.41
N VAL A 6 -24.24 5.47 3.98
CA VAL A 6 -25.02 5.45 5.20
C VAL A 6 -26.45 4.98 4.88
N LEU A 7 -26.88 3.86 5.48
CA LEU A 7 -28.22 3.30 5.33
C LEU A 7 -29.20 3.85 6.37
N SER A 8 -28.69 4.22 7.54
CA SER A 8 -29.41 4.87 8.64
C SER A 8 -28.50 5.89 9.33
N SER A 9 -29.07 6.98 9.87
CA SER A 9 -28.27 8.08 10.44
C SER A 9 -27.23 7.59 11.43
N VAL A 10 -25.97 8.01 11.28
CA VAL A 10 -24.85 7.53 12.10
C VAL A 10 -24.00 8.69 12.63
N THR A 11 -23.53 8.57 13.86
CA THR A 11 -22.57 9.50 14.45
C THR A 11 -21.22 8.79 14.59
N THR A 12 -20.18 9.30 13.95
CA THR A 12 -18.82 8.76 14.09
C THR A 12 -17.86 9.82 14.63
N ARG A 13 -16.74 9.38 15.19
CA ARG A 13 -15.67 10.28 15.66
C ARG A 13 -14.56 10.28 14.62
N LYS A 14 -14.37 11.41 13.96
CA LYS A 14 -13.28 11.62 12.99
C LYS A 14 -12.37 12.72 13.51
N ASP A 15 -11.08 12.43 13.66
CA ASP A 15 -10.06 13.37 14.17
C ASP A 15 -10.42 13.97 15.55
N GLY A 16 -11.00 13.15 16.44
CA GLY A 16 -11.43 13.59 17.78
C GLY A 16 -12.74 14.37 17.80
N VAL A 17 -13.30 14.73 16.64
CA VAL A 17 -14.56 15.47 16.51
C VAL A 17 -15.71 14.53 16.16
N ARG A 18 -16.84 14.66 16.87
CA ARG A 18 -18.07 13.93 16.53
C ARG A 18 -18.71 14.55 15.28
N LYS A 19 -18.98 13.71 14.27
CA LYS A 19 -19.71 14.10 13.06
C LYS A 19 -20.94 13.21 12.89
N ASN A 20 -22.06 13.83 12.56
CA ASN A 20 -23.32 13.17 12.28
C ASN A 20 -23.49 13.07 10.77
N TYR A 21 -23.93 11.92 10.29
CA TYR A 21 -24.14 11.63 8.89
C TYR A 21 -25.55 11.10 8.67
N GLU A 22 -26.27 11.69 7.72
CA GLU A 22 -27.65 11.33 7.41
C GLU A 22 -27.71 10.15 6.43
N LYS A 23 -28.86 9.49 6.35
CA LYS A 23 -29.11 8.42 5.38
C LYS A 23 -28.80 8.90 3.95
N GLY A 24 -28.07 8.08 3.21
CA GLY A 24 -27.61 8.37 1.84
C GLY A 24 -26.24 9.05 1.76
N SER A 25 -25.70 9.54 2.87
CA SER A 25 -24.36 10.14 2.91
C SER A 25 -23.28 9.14 2.51
N ILE A 26 -22.23 9.64 1.84
CA ILE A 26 -21.02 8.88 1.53
C ILE A 26 -19.94 9.28 2.54
N ILE A 27 -19.39 8.29 3.24
CA ILE A 27 -18.42 8.48 4.31
C ILE A 27 -17.23 7.54 4.13
N TYR A 28 -16.12 7.89 4.77
CA TYR A 28 -14.90 7.10 4.75
C TYR A 28 -14.55 6.68 6.18
N LEU A 29 -14.47 5.38 6.41
CA LEU A 29 -14.32 4.77 7.73
C LEU A 29 -13.12 3.81 7.77
N GLU A 30 -12.57 3.61 8.96
CA GLU A 30 -11.56 2.57 9.17
C GLU A 30 -12.19 1.19 9.24
N ASP A 31 -11.45 0.14 8.85
CA ASP A 31 -11.91 -1.25 8.76
C ASP A 31 -12.63 -1.74 10.04
N LYS A 32 -12.04 -1.43 11.20
CA LYS A 32 -12.59 -1.77 12.53
C LYS A 32 -13.98 -1.19 12.77
N GLU A 33 -14.26 0.03 12.28
CA GLU A 33 -15.54 0.70 12.47
C GLU A 33 -16.59 0.15 11.49
N VAL A 34 -16.15 -0.14 10.26
CA VAL A 34 -17.01 -0.66 9.19
C VAL A 34 -17.58 -2.03 9.56
N SER A 35 -16.74 -2.93 10.07
CA SER A 35 -17.15 -4.28 10.48
C SER A 35 -18.31 -4.28 11.48
N ARG A 36 -18.32 -3.31 12.40
CA ARG A 36 -19.41 -3.14 13.37
C ARG A 36 -20.66 -2.56 12.70
N LEU A 37 -20.51 -1.47 11.96
CA LEU A 37 -21.65 -0.76 11.36
C LEU A 37 -22.34 -1.54 10.25
N VAL A 38 -21.63 -2.41 9.53
CA VAL A 38 -22.20 -3.34 8.55
C VAL A 38 -23.05 -4.42 9.25
N LYS A 39 -22.57 -5.00 10.36
CA LYS A 39 -23.35 -5.97 11.15
C LYS A 39 -24.63 -5.35 11.70
N GLU A 40 -24.57 -4.09 12.11
CA GLU A 40 -25.73 -3.32 12.58
C GLU A 40 -26.60 -2.78 11.41
N SER A 41 -26.27 -3.09 10.15
CA SER A 41 -26.97 -2.60 8.94
C SER A 41 -27.08 -1.06 8.86
N VAL A 42 -26.12 -0.36 9.43
CA VAL A 42 -26.05 1.11 9.48
C VAL A 42 -25.37 1.68 8.23
N VAL A 43 -24.41 0.95 7.68
CA VAL A 43 -23.67 1.34 6.48
C VAL A 43 -23.52 0.17 5.53
N GLU A 44 -23.34 0.47 4.25
CA GLU A 44 -22.99 -0.46 3.19
C GLU A 44 -21.61 -0.07 2.63
N VAL A 45 -20.71 -1.04 2.50
CA VAL A 45 -19.42 -0.80 1.84
C VAL A 45 -19.65 -0.74 0.34
N ILE A 46 -19.32 0.40 -0.26
CA ILE A 46 -19.39 0.58 -1.72
C ILE A 46 -18.02 0.34 -2.34
N ASP A 47 -16.96 0.72 -1.63
CA ASP A 47 -15.60 0.64 -2.16
C ASP A 47 -14.58 0.42 -1.04
N VAL A 48 -13.52 -0.33 -1.36
CA VAL A 48 -12.39 -0.54 -0.46
C VAL A 48 -11.25 0.33 -0.98
N ILE A 49 -11.02 1.45 -0.30
CA ILE A 49 -9.84 2.26 -0.56
C ILE A 49 -8.69 1.59 0.17
N GLU A 50 -8.00 0.72 -0.55
CA GLU A 50 -6.66 0.33 -0.16
C GLU A 50 -5.86 1.63 -0.07
N ASN A 51 -5.64 2.07 1.17
CA ASN A 51 -4.60 3.05 1.43
C ASN A 51 -3.31 2.30 1.11
N ASN A 52 -2.92 2.30 -0.16
CA ASN A 52 -1.55 2.04 -0.58
C ASN A 52 -0.65 3.21 -0.13
N ASN A 53 -0.89 3.70 1.09
CA ASN A 53 0.03 4.42 1.95
C ASN A 53 0.93 3.41 2.68
N ALA A 54 1.20 2.26 2.05
CA ALA A 54 2.59 1.90 1.96
C ALA A 54 3.26 2.98 1.09
N ALA A 55 3.61 4.11 1.73
CA ALA A 55 4.93 4.63 1.50
C ALA A 55 5.84 3.45 1.80
N LEU A 56 6.06 2.64 0.77
CA LEU A 56 7.13 1.71 0.66
C LEU A 56 8.35 2.60 0.83
N GLN A 57 8.72 2.85 2.10
CA GLN A 57 10.09 3.14 2.48
C GLN A 57 10.81 1.84 2.12
N ILE A 58 10.99 1.63 0.82
CA ILE A 58 11.87 0.64 0.29
C ILE A 58 13.22 1.16 0.73
N ASP A 59 13.75 0.56 1.79
CA ASP A 59 15.17 0.66 2.06
C ASP A 59 15.87 0.04 0.84
N TYR A 60 16.33 0.92 -0.04
CA TYR A 60 17.11 0.54 -1.20
C TYR A 60 18.41 -0.07 -0.72
N LEU A 61 18.65 -1.31 -1.12
CA LEU A 61 19.86 -2.03 -0.75
C LEU A 61 21.01 -1.53 -1.61
N ASP A 62 22.09 -1.10 -0.96
CA ASP A 62 23.34 -0.80 -1.62
C ASP A 62 23.96 -2.05 -2.27
N GLU A 63 24.88 -1.85 -3.21
CA GLU A 63 25.61 -2.93 -3.90
C GLU A 63 26.19 -3.97 -2.94
N LYS A 64 26.70 -3.54 -1.77
CA LYS A 64 27.28 -4.44 -0.76
C LYS A 64 26.27 -5.39 -0.15
N GLU A 65 25.04 -4.93 0.06
CA GLU A 65 23.96 -5.76 0.61
C GLU A 65 23.40 -6.68 -0.48
N LEU A 66 23.25 -6.19 -1.72
CA LEU A 66 22.85 -7.02 -2.86
C LEU A 66 23.84 -8.17 -3.13
N LYS A 67 25.15 -7.95 -2.91
CA LYS A 67 26.18 -9.00 -3.04
C LYS A 67 26.01 -10.17 -2.06
N LYS A 68 25.32 -9.95 -0.94
CA LYS A 68 25.05 -11.00 0.05
C LYS A 68 23.84 -11.86 -0.32
N LEU A 69 22.98 -11.37 -1.21
CA LEU A 69 21.77 -12.04 -1.63
C LEU A 69 22.06 -13.11 -2.69
N ASN A 70 21.28 -14.18 -2.66
CA ASN A 70 21.26 -15.16 -3.72
C ASN A 70 20.36 -14.72 -4.90
N LYS A 71 20.36 -15.49 -6.00
CA LYS A 71 19.56 -15.15 -7.20
C LYS A 71 18.06 -15.06 -6.93
N ASP A 72 17.51 -15.98 -6.13
CA ASP A 72 16.09 -15.99 -5.80
C ASP A 72 15.71 -14.76 -4.94
N GLU A 73 16.57 -14.40 -3.98
CA GLU A 73 16.42 -13.21 -3.14
C GLU A 73 16.50 -11.91 -3.95
N LEU A 74 17.39 -11.84 -4.94
CA LEU A 74 17.47 -10.68 -5.84
C LEU A 74 16.21 -10.54 -6.70
N VAL A 75 15.66 -11.64 -7.21
CA VAL A 75 14.42 -11.63 -7.99
C VAL A 75 13.23 -11.19 -7.12
N GLU A 76 13.14 -11.71 -5.90
CA GLU A 76 12.10 -11.30 -4.94
C GLU A 76 12.25 -9.82 -4.57
N TYR A 77 13.47 -9.35 -4.34
CA TYR A 77 13.76 -7.95 -4.05
C TYR A 77 13.38 -7.03 -5.21
N GLY A 78 13.74 -7.40 -6.45
CA GLY A 78 13.31 -6.71 -7.67
C GLY A 78 11.79 -6.53 -7.70
N GLY A 79 11.05 -7.62 -7.45
CA GLY A 79 9.59 -7.58 -7.39
C GLY A 79 9.05 -6.64 -6.30
N LYS A 80 9.70 -6.59 -5.12
CA LYS A 80 9.33 -5.67 -4.03
C LYS A 80 9.51 -4.20 -4.40
N ILE A 81 10.54 -3.89 -5.18
CA ILE A 81 10.85 -2.51 -5.59
C ILE A 81 10.16 -2.09 -6.90
N GLY A 82 9.45 -3.03 -7.55
CA GLY A 82 8.65 -2.79 -8.74
C GLY A 82 9.34 -3.13 -10.07
N ILE A 83 10.39 -3.95 -10.04
CA ILE A 83 11.10 -4.46 -11.23
C ILE A 83 10.80 -5.94 -11.40
N GLU A 84 10.45 -6.36 -12.61
CA GLU A 84 10.31 -7.77 -12.93
C GLU A 84 11.66 -8.36 -13.33
N LEU A 85 12.20 -9.23 -12.48
CA LEU A 85 13.47 -9.92 -12.70
C LEU A 85 13.25 -11.41 -12.86
N THR A 86 14.15 -12.09 -13.59
CA THR A 86 14.04 -13.54 -13.84
C THR A 86 15.32 -14.27 -13.50
N LYS A 87 15.20 -15.43 -12.84
CA LYS A 87 16.33 -16.28 -12.40
C LYS A 87 17.22 -16.82 -13.53
N GLU A 88 16.73 -16.76 -14.76
CA GLU A 88 17.48 -17.08 -15.99
C GLU A 88 18.62 -16.08 -16.24
N MET A 89 18.53 -14.86 -15.69
CA MET A 89 19.57 -13.85 -15.77
C MET A 89 20.78 -14.22 -14.90
N LYS A 90 21.95 -13.66 -15.24
CA LYS A 90 23.16 -13.81 -14.42
C LYS A 90 22.99 -13.00 -13.13
N ASN A 91 23.62 -13.46 -12.05
CA ASN A 91 23.55 -12.78 -10.74
C ASN A 91 23.98 -11.30 -10.86
N GLN A 92 25.08 -11.05 -11.58
CA GLN A 92 25.55 -9.70 -11.86
C GLN A 92 24.55 -8.85 -12.65
N GLU A 93 23.76 -9.44 -13.56
CA GLU A 93 22.75 -8.70 -14.32
C GLU A 93 21.52 -8.37 -13.47
N LEU A 94 21.11 -9.28 -12.59
CA LEU A 94 20.05 -9.03 -11.60
C LEU A 94 20.43 -7.86 -10.68
N MET A 95 21.65 -7.88 -10.16
CA MET A 95 22.18 -6.80 -9.32
C MET A 95 22.25 -5.46 -10.05
N ASN A 96 22.78 -5.45 -11.28
CA ASN A 96 22.88 -4.23 -12.06
C ASN A 96 21.50 -3.63 -12.35
N ALA A 97 20.50 -4.46 -12.70
CA ALA A 97 19.14 -3.99 -12.95
C ALA A 97 18.50 -3.36 -11.71
N ILE A 98 18.76 -3.92 -10.53
CA ILE A 98 18.29 -3.37 -9.25
C ILE A 98 18.97 -2.02 -8.98
N LEU A 99 20.29 -1.93 -9.10
CA LEU A 99 21.05 -0.70 -8.84
C LEU A 99 20.72 0.42 -9.82
N ASP A 100 20.52 0.08 -11.10
CA ASP A 100 20.15 1.04 -12.14
C ASP A 100 18.81 1.71 -11.83
N TYR A 101 17.80 0.91 -11.48
CA TYR A 101 16.49 1.43 -11.07
C TYR A 101 16.55 2.28 -9.80
N ILE A 102 17.34 1.88 -8.80
CA ILE A 102 17.56 2.68 -7.58
C ILE A 102 18.17 4.03 -7.96
N GLY A 103 19.22 4.01 -8.79
CA GLY A 103 19.89 5.23 -9.27
C GLY A 103 18.96 6.14 -10.09
N GLU A 104 18.11 5.57 -10.96
CA GLU A 104 17.11 6.34 -11.71
C GLU A 104 16.09 6.99 -10.77
N LYS A 105 15.64 6.29 -9.73
CA LYS A 105 14.69 6.83 -8.75
C LYS A 105 15.30 7.92 -7.88
N GLU A 106 16.57 7.80 -7.50
CA GLU A 106 17.29 8.87 -6.80
C GLU A 106 17.53 10.08 -7.71
N SER A 107 17.83 9.86 -9.00
CA SER A 107 18.07 10.95 -9.96
C SER A 107 16.81 11.68 -10.42
N LEU A 108 15.63 11.07 -10.31
CA LEU A 108 14.33 11.70 -10.64
C LEU A 108 13.72 12.47 -9.45
N GLY A 109 14.41 12.50 -8.31
CA GLY A 109 13.99 13.18 -7.08
C GLY A 109 14.54 14.60 -6.89
N GLU A 110 15.15 15.21 -7.91
CA GLU A 110 15.61 16.62 -7.91
C GLU A 110 14.61 17.58 -8.57
#